data_AF-A0A133VRC5-F1
#
_entry.id   AF-A0A133VRC5-F1
#
_cell.length_a   1.000
_cell.length_b   1.000
_cell.length_c   1.000
_cell.angle_alpha   90.00
_cell.angle_beta   90.00
_cell.angle_gamma   90.00
#
_symmetry.space_group_name_H-M   'P 1'
#
loop_
_entity.id
_entity.type
_entity.pdbx_description
1 polymer ?
#
loop_
_entity_poly.entity_id
_entity_poly.type
_entity_poly.pdbx_seq_one_letter_code
_entity_poly.pdbx_strand_id
1 'polypeptide(L)'
;MGIFPYNKDMEVENKYYISKTLHKYLNKVKEEIEEYYGEWDNYKKYTNIYEFIHTYIPDTTTSICNLKPLSRSFFKMIEIVKSFNILDKLEANNNKLNINSNLDSIPTNSFHLKSFHLAEGPGGFIEALSYMRKNPNDTYYGMTLIDNYNKNIPGWRKSDRFLKNNKHVIIENGMDGTGNLMNYENLVYCFGKYKGQMDIVTADGGFDFSIDFNNQENMSLKLIFAEIAYAVALQKKGGTFILKVFDIFSKGTLDLLYILSGLYDKVFISKPHTSRIANSEKYIICEGFRDFNTQYFIQCFSDMLQKIAFHDDFRFLKINYPLIFVNKIQEINAILGQKQIENISNTLNLIKSSKSDSSLENCKKAHIKKCIRWCEKYELPYKNINDLQTNIFLKK
;
A
#
# COMPACT_ATOMS: atom_id res chain seq x y z
N MET A 1 -30.06 -41.70 11.47
CA MET A 1 -29.00 -40.98 10.76
C MET A 1 -29.63 -39.83 10.01
N GLY A 2 -29.71 -38.66 10.64
CA GLY A 2 -30.29 -37.47 10.02
C GLY A 2 -29.24 -36.81 9.13
N ILE A 3 -29.55 -36.72 7.83
CA ILE A 3 -28.81 -35.91 6.87
C ILE A 3 -29.10 -34.45 7.25
N PHE A 4 -28.14 -33.77 7.87
CA PHE A 4 -28.22 -32.33 8.05
C PHE A 4 -28.17 -31.67 6.67
N PRO A 5 -29.03 -30.66 6.41
CA PRO A 5 -28.97 -29.93 5.16
C PRO A 5 -27.61 -29.22 5.08
N TYR A 6 -26.89 -29.50 3.99
CA TYR A 6 -25.63 -28.83 3.64
C TYR A 6 -25.93 -27.33 3.51
N ASN A 7 -25.49 -26.57 4.51
CA ASN A 7 -25.77 -25.15 4.64
C ASN A 7 -24.60 -24.39 4.01
N LYS A 8 -24.84 -23.72 2.88
CA LYS A 8 -23.81 -22.95 2.15
C LYS A 8 -23.17 -21.85 3.02
N ASP A 9 -23.90 -21.39 4.04
CA ASP A 9 -23.43 -20.43 5.03
C ASP A 9 -22.31 -20.99 5.96
N MET A 10 -22.23 -22.31 6.17
CA MET A 10 -21.18 -22.93 6.99
C MET A 10 -19.80 -22.95 6.29
N GLU A 11 -19.75 -22.96 4.95
CA GLU A 11 -18.47 -22.87 4.23
C GLU A 11 -17.86 -21.46 4.29
N VAL A 12 -18.70 -20.42 4.26
CA VAL A 12 -18.25 -19.02 4.41
C VAL A 12 -17.73 -18.74 5.84
N GLU A 13 -18.23 -19.46 6.84
CA GLU A 13 -17.85 -19.27 8.24
C GLU A 13 -16.45 -19.80 8.60
N ASN A 14 -15.87 -20.67 7.77
CA ASN A 14 -14.55 -21.30 8.00
C ASN A 14 -13.37 -20.50 7.40
N LYS A 15 -13.66 -19.69 6.38
CA LYS A 15 -12.70 -18.88 5.63
C LYS A 15 -12.00 -17.80 6.47
N TYR A 16 -12.75 -17.17 7.38
CA TYR A 16 -12.23 -16.08 8.22
C TYR A 16 -11.94 -16.57 9.62
N TYR A 17 -10.71 -16.34 10.10
CA TYR A 17 -10.24 -16.85 11.37
C TYR A 17 -10.52 -15.91 12.54
N ILE A 18 -10.39 -14.59 12.32
CA ILE A 18 -10.59 -13.58 13.36
C ILE A 18 -11.58 -12.51 12.91
N SER A 19 -12.13 -11.78 13.89
CA SER A 19 -12.99 -10.61 13.66
C SER A 19 -14.20 -10.93 12.77
N LYS A 20 -14.76 -12.15 12.86
CA LYS A 20 -15.86 -12.66 12.02
C LYS A 20 -17.06 -11.72 11.99
N THR A 21 -17.47 -11.21 13.16
CA THR A 21 -18.60 -10.28 13.27
C THR A 21 -18.34 -8.97 12.54
N LEU A 22 -17.14 -8.39 12.71
CA LEU A 22 -16.75 -7.17 12.00
C LEU A 22 -16.76 -7.39 10.49
N HIS A 23 -16.20 -8.51 10.02
CA HIS A 23 -16.21 -8.87 8.61
C HIS A 23 -17.64 -8.93 8.05
N LYS A 24 -18.55 -9.61 8.76
CA LYS A 24 -19.97 -9.70 8.39
C LYS A 24 -20.63 -8.32 8.26
N TYR A 25 -20.46 -7.44 9.25
CA TYR A 25 -21.03 -6.09 9.18
C TYR A 25 -20.40 -5.24 8.08
N LEU A 26 -19.09 -5.36 7.87
CA LEU A 26 -18.38 -4.62 6.84
C LEU A 26 -18.86 -5.02 5.44
N ASN A 27 -19.04 -6.31 5.16
CA ASN A 27 -19.57 -6.76 3.87
C ASN A 27 -21.00 -6.26 3.65
N LYS A 28 -21.87 -6.40 4.66
CA LYS A 28 -23.24 -5.90 4.56
C LYS A 28 -23.29 -4.42 4.18
N VAL A 29 -22.47 -3.59 4.83
CA VAL A 29 -22.44 -2.14 4.56
C VAL A 29 -21.76 -1.82 3.21
N LYS A 30 -20.85 -2.68 2.72
CA LYS A 30 -20.28 -2.56 1.37
C LYS A 30 -21.29 -2.95 0.28
N GLU A 31 -22.10 -3.97 0.48
CA GLU A 31 -23.18 -4.39 -0.43
C GLU A 31 -24.21 -3.25 -0.60
N GLU A 32 -24.54 -2.51 0.47
CA GLU A 32 -25.41 -1.33 0.39
C GLU A 32 -24.87 -0.22 -0.55
N ILE A 33 -23.57 -0.21 -0.88
CA ILE A 33 -23.01 0.76 -1.83
C ILE A 33 -23.50 0.47 -3.26
N GLU A 34 -23.77 -0.79 -3.60
CA GLU A 34 -24.14 -1.22 -4.95
C GLU A 34 -25.45 -0.56 -5.41
N GLU A 35 -26.39 -0.34 -4.48
CA GLU A 35 -27.66 0.35 -4.73
C GLU A 35 -27.48 1.82 -5.14
N TYR A 36 -26.38 2.46 -4.74
CA TYR A 36 -26.12 3.89 -4.93
C TYR A 36 -24.82 4.15 -5.69
N TYR A 37 -24.38 3.23 -6.54
CA TYR A 37 -23.07 3.29 -7.20
C TYR A 37 -22.87 4.61 -7.99
N GLY A 38 -23.93 5.12 -8.63
CA GLY A 38 -23.92 6.37 -9.38
C GLY A 38 -23.66 7.60 -8.51
N GLU A 39 -24.35 7.73 -7.37
CA GLU A 39 -24.17 8.85 -6.45
C GLU A 39 -22.93 8.70 -5.55
N TRP A 40 -22.54 7.47 -5.22
CA TRP A 40 -21.43 7.16 -4.32
C TRP A 40 -20.15 7.91 -4.70
N ASP A 41 -19.83 7.93 -5.99
CA ASP A 41 -18.62 8.57 -6.51
C ASP A 41 -18.60 10.09 -6.34
N ASN A 42 -19.77 10.72 -6.29
CA ASN A 42 -19.93 12.14 -6.02
C ASN A 42 -19.85 12.44 -4.52
N TYR A 43 -20.54 11.63 -3.70
CA TYR A 43 -20.66 11.88 -2.26
C TYR A 43 -19.45 11.46 -1.44
N LYS A 44 -18.70 10.41 -1.84
CA LYS A 44 -17.51 9.94 -1.12
C LYS A 44 -16.42 11.00 -0.96
N LYS A 45 -16.39 12.01 -1.85
CA LYS A 45 -15.45 13.13 -1.79
C LYS A 45 -15.71 14.06 -0.59
N TYR A 46 -16.97 14.12 -0.14
CA TYR A 46 -17.39 14.93 1.00
C TYR A 46 -17.26 14.22 2.34
N THR A 47 -17.09 12.90 2.35
CA THR A 47 -16.84 12.11 3.58
C THR A 47 -15.39 11.69 3.72
N ASN A 48 -14.64 11.62 2.61
CA ASN A 48 -13.21 11.38 2.67
C ASN A 48 -12.46 12.68 2.95
N ILE A 49 -12.02 12.81 4.20
CA ILE A 49 -11.43 14.02 4.79
C ILE A 49 -10.27 14.62 3.97
N TYR A 50 -9.47 13.76 3.34
CA TYR A 50 -8.22 14.13 2.66
C TYR A 50 -8.29 13.99 1.13
N GLU A 51 -9.50 13.86 0.57
CA GLU A 51 -9.69 13.65 -0.88
C GLU A 51 -9.13 14.82 -1.72
N PHE A 52 -9.25 16.05 -1.22
CA PHE A 52 -8.88 17.26 -1.96
C PHE A 52 -7.37 17.54 -2.02
N ILE A 53 -6.52 16.71 -1.39
CA ILE A 53 -5.07 16.80 -1.56
C ILE A 53 -4.71 16.72 -3.05
N HIS A 54 -5.33 15.78 -3.78
CA HIS A 54 -5.02 15.49 -5.18
C HIS A 54 -6.23 15.58 -6.12
N THR A 55 -7.44 15.31 -5.63
CA THR A 55 -8.67 15.44 -6.41
C THR A 55 -9.10 16.91 -6.47
N TYR A 56 -9.73 17.32 -7.57
CA TYR A 56 -10.31 18.65 -7.68
C TYR A 56 -11.39 18.88 -6.63
N ILE A 57 -11.34 20.06 -6.00
CA ILE A 57 -12.38 20.50 -5.08
C ILE A 57 -13.64 20.76 -5.93
N PRO A 58 -14.83 20.28 -5.49
CA PRO A 58 -16.10 20.56 -6.17
C PRO A 58 -16.25 22.04 -6.54
N ASP A 59 -16.72 22.29 -7.76
CA ASP A 59 -16.90 23.63 -8.38
C ASP A 59 -15.61 24.40 -8.68
N THR A 60 -14.46 23.73 -8.59
CA THR A 60 -13.15 24.31 -8.93
C THR A 60 -12.39 23.44 -9.93
N THR A 61 -11.34 23.98 -10.53
CA THR A 61 -10.42 23.27 -11.42
C THR A 61 -9.13 22.84 -10.72
N THR A 62 -9.10 22.86 -9.38
CA THR A 62 -7.85 22.77 -8.61
C THR A 62 -7.94 21.81 -7.44
N SER A 63 -6.83 21.13 -7.16
CA SER A 63 -6.58 20.39 -5.91
C SER A 63 -5.80 21.28 -4.95
N ILE A 64 -5.76 20.88 -3.67
CA ILE A 64 -5.01 21.59 -2.64
C ILE A 64 -3.50 21.50 -2.87
N CYS A 65 -2.95 20.31 -3.15
CA CYS A 65 -1.54 20.19 -3.46
C CYS A 65 -1.27 20.65 -4.91
N ASN A 66 -0.16 21.37 -5.08
CA ASN A 66 0.28 21.89 -6.37
C ASN A 66 0.94 20.80 -7.24
N LEU A 67 1.46 19.74 -6.61
CA LEU A 67 2.10 18.65 -7.32
C LEU A 67 1.09 17.80 -8.10
N LYS A 68 1.50 17.36 -9.29
CA LYS A 68 0.75 16.45 -10.16
C LYS A 68 1.58 15.19 -10.41
N PRO A 69 1.69 14.30 -9.39
CA PRO A 69 2.47 13.08 -9.50
C PRO A 69 1.85 12.07 -10.46
N LEU A 70 2.63 11.05 -10.83
CA LEU A 70 2.25 9.94 -11.70
C LEU A 70 1.01 9.19 -11.19
N SER A 71 0.86 9.11 -9.87
CA SER A 71 -0.29 8.49 -9.23
C SER A 71 -0.53 9.03 -7.83
N ARG A 72 -1.68 8.68 -7.27
CA ARG A 72 -2.06 9.03 -5.88
C ARG A 72 -1.19 8.33 -4.84
N SER A 73 -0.53 7.23 -5.21
CA SER A 73 0.33 6.48 -4.29
C SER A 73 1.53 7.31 -3.83
N PHE A 74 1.95 8.31 -4.62
CA PHE A 74 2.92 9.34 -4.21
C PHE A 74 2.64 9.89 -2.81
N PHE A 75 1.42 10.38 -2.56
CA PHE A 75 1.09 11.02 -1.29
C PHE A 75 1.08 10.03 -0.12
N LYS A 76 0.71 8.76 -0.37
CA LYS A 76 0.77 7.70 0.64
C LYS A 76 2.20 7.42 1.06
N MET A 77 3.11 7.35 0.09
CA MET A 77 4.53 7.11 0.34
C MET A 77 5.16 8.25 1.14
N ILE A 78 4.90 9.51 0.76
CA ILE A 78 5.33 10.69 1.54
C ILE A 78 4.83 10.56 2.99
N GLU A 79 3.55 10.24 3.17
CA GLU A 79 2.94 10.14 4.50
C GLU A 79 3.60 9.05 5.34
N ILE A 80 3.78 7.85 4.78
CA ILE A 80 4.37 6.70 5.48
C ILE A 80 5.83 7.01 5.84
N VAL A 81 6.64 7.41 4.86
CA VAL A 81 8.07 7.66 5.07
C VAL A 81 8.33 8.72 6.13
N LYS A 82 7.60 9.84 6.07
CA LYS A 82 7.74 10.92 7.06
C LYS A 82 7.11 10.59 8.41
N SER A 83 6.01 9.84 8.47
CA SER A 83 5.38 9.52 9.76
C SER A 83 6.18 8.50 10.58
N PHE A 84 6.97 7.66 9.91
CA PHE A 84 7.82 6.65 10.53
C PHE A 84 9.30 7.06 10.59
N ASN A 85 9.66 8.25 10.10
CA ASN A 85 11.04 8.75 9.99
C ASN A 85 11.98 7.72 9.32
N ILE A 86 11.50 7.08 8.24
CA ILE A 86 12.19 5.94 7.62
C ILE A 86 13.57 6.34 7.10
N LEU A 87 13.65 7.46 6.35
CA LEU A 87 14.91 7.91 5.77
C LEU A 87 15.94 8.30 6.82
N ASP A 88 15.53 9.06 7.85
CA ASP A 88 16.42 9.48 8.94
C ASP A 88 16.99 8.29 9.71
N LYS A 89 16.16 7.28 9.97
CA LYS A 89 16.60 6.04 10.64
C LYS A 89 17.59 5.26 9.79
N LEU A 90 17.35 5.14 8.48
CA LEU A 90 18.25 4.44 7.57
C LEU A 90 19.61 5.16 7.47
N GLU A 91 19.59 6.49 7.36
CA GLU A 91 20.82 7.30 7.31
C GLU A 91 21.61 7.18 8.63
N ALA A 92 20.94 7.30 9.77
CA ALA A 92 21.57 7.13 11.09
C ALA A 92 22.19 5.73 11.27
N ASN A 93 21.52 4.67 10.79
CA ASN A 93 22.03 3.30 10.86
C ASN A 93 23.26 3.09 9.96
N ASN A 94 23.26 3.66 8.75
CA ASN A 94 24.44 3.57 7.86
C ASN A 94 25.63 4.34 8.44
N ASN A 95 25.40 5.51 9.06
CA ASN A 95 26.48 6.27 9.70
C ASN A 95 27.10 5.52 10.90
N LYS A 96 26.29 4.84 11.71
CA LYS A 96 26.81 3.99 12.80
C LYS A 96 27.69 2.83 12.32
N LEU A 97 27.32 2.20 11.21
CA LEU A 97 28.12 1.13 10.61
C LEU A 97 29.49 1.65 10.15
N ASN A 98 29.53 2.86 9.57
CA ASN A 98 30.77 3.48 9.09
C ASN A 98 31.71 3.93 10.23
N ILE A 99 31.17 4.38 11.36
CA ILE A 99 31.99 4.77 12.54
C ILE A 99 32.70 3.54 13.12
N ASN A 100 32.04 2.38 13.13
CA ASN A 100 32.65 1.13 13.62
C ASN A 100 33.72 0.56 12.67
N SER A 101 33.91 1.11 11.47
CA SER A 101 34.89 0.62 10.49
C SER A 101 36.18 1.44 10.39
N ASN A 102 36.55 2.24 11.41
CA ASN A 102 37.79 3.05 11.45
C ASN A 102 38.02 3.91 10.18
N LEU A 103 36.95 4.44 9.59
CA LEU A 103 37.07 5.40 8.49
C LEU A 103 36.76 6.80 9.01
N ASP A 104 37.83 7.53 9.33
CA ASP A 104 37.75 8.93 9.72
C ASP A 104 37.10 9.77 8.60
N SER A 105 36.15 10.62 8.98
CA SER A 105 35.60 11.73 8.19
C SER A 105 34.90 11.38 6.87
N ILE A 106 33.78 10.65 6.92
CA ILE A 106 32.84 10.61 5.79
C ILE A 106 31.85 11.80 5.93
N PRO A 107 31.75 12.69 4.93
CA PRO A 107 30.78 13.78 4.96
C PRO A 107 29.34 13.23 5.02
N THR A 108 28.46 13.97 5.70
CA THR A 108 27.05 13.63 5.99
C THR A 108 26.17 13.31 4.78
N ASN A 109 26.68 13.39 3.54
CA ASN A 109 25.98 13.11 2.29
C ASN A 109 26.40 11.81 1.58
N SER A 110 27.10 10.89 2.24
CA SER A 110 27.61 9.67 1.59
C SER A 110 26.60 8.51 1.48
N PHE A 111 25.43 8.61 2.11
CA PHE A 111 24.45 7.53 2.07
C PHE A 111 23.73 7.53 0.72
N HIS A 112 24.05 6.54 -0.11
CA HIS A 112 23.37 6.28 -1.38
C HIS A 112 22.27 5.25 -1.16
N LEU A 113 21.02 5.69 -1.26
CA LEU A 113 19.86 4.83 -1.05
C LEU A 113 19.66 3.93 -2.28
N LYS A 114 19.52 2.63 -2.05
CA LYS A 114 18.98 1.71 -3.07
C LYS A 114 17.59 1.23 -2.66
N SER A 115 16.62 1.34 -3.55
CA SER A 115 15.29 0.78 -3.31
C SER A 115 14.74 -0.04 -4.46
N PHE A 116 13.80 -0.92 -4.15
CA PHE A 116 13.13 -1.78 -5.12
C PHE A 116 11.61 -1.72 -4.94
N HIS A 117 10.89 -1.50 -6.03
CA HIS A 117 9.47 -1.17 -6.06
C HIS A 117 8.71 -2.24 -6.86
N LEU A 118 7.92 -3.04 -6.15
CA LEU A 118 7.26 -4.25 -6.65
C LEU A 118 5.78 -4.01 -7.00
N ALA A 119 5.41 -4.30 -8.25
CA ALA A 119 4.05 -4.13 -8.79
C ALA A 119 3.52 -2.68 -8.69
N GLU A 120 4.41 -1.69 -8.81
CA GLU A 120 4.07 -0.28 -8.54
C GLU A 120 3.92 0.59 -9.78
N GLY A 121 3.76 0.02 -10.98
CA GLY A 121 3.46 0.81 -12.19
C GLY A 121 2.26 1.74 -11.94
N PRO A 122 2.34 3.06 -12.20
CA PRO A 122 3.35 3.80 -12.97
C PRO A 122 4.57 4.34 -12.18
N GLY A 123 4.70 4.09 -10.88
CA GLY A 123 5.87 4.46 -10.08
C GLY A 123 5.68 5.65 -9.14
N GLY A 124 4.46 5.86 -8.62
CA GLY A 124 4.18 6.97 -7.70
C GLY A 124 5.02 6.94 -6.41
N PHE A 125 5.33 5.75 -5.89
CA PHE A 125 6.23 5.56 -4.74
C PHE A 125 7.69 5.89 -5.08
N ILE A 126 8.16 5.49 -6.28
CA ILE A 126 9.50 5.86 -6.79
C ILE A 126 9.62 7.38 -6.89
N GLU A 127 8.63 8.04 -7.49
CA GLU A 127 8.57 9.49 -7.61
C GLU A 127 8.60 10.17 -6.25
N ALA A 128 7.89 9.64 -5.25
CA ALA A 128 7.88 10.18 -3.89
C ALA A 128 9.25 10.05 -3.21
N LEU A 129 9.92 8.90 -3.30
CA LEU A 129 11.25 8.72 -2.74
C LEU A 129 12.27 9.65 -3.41
N SER A 130 12.29 9.70 -4.75
CA SER A 130 13.16 10.60 -5.51
C SER A 130 12.91 12.06 -5.13
N TYR A 131 11.64 12.46 -4.97
CA TYR A 131 11.25 13.81 -4.55
C TYR A 131 11.72 14.17 -3.14
N MET A 132 11.63 13.23 -2.18
CA MET A 132 12.09 13.47 -0.80
C MET A 132 13.61 13.48 -0.69
N ARG A 133 14.29 12.58 -1.41
CA ARG A 133 15.74 12.42 -1.30
C ARG A 133 16.52 13.45 -2.10
N LYS A 134 16.05 13.82 -3.30
CA LYS A 134 16.73 14.75 -4.23
C LYS A 134 18.22 14.45 -4.40
N ASN A 135 18.60 13.17 -4.33
CA ASN A 135 19.98 12.73 -4.41
C ASN A 135 20.20 11.98 -5.73
N PRO A 136 21.05 12.48 -6.65
CA PRO A 136 21.29 11.83 -7.94
C PRO A 136 22.07 10.52 -7.83
N ASN A 137 22.69 10.24 -6.67
CA ASN A 137 23.45 8.99 -6.44
C ASN A 137 22.56 7.85 -5.91
N ASP A 138 21.33 8.15 -5.48
CA ASP A 138 20.36 7.11 -5.11
C ASP A 138 19.96 6.31 -6.36
N THR A 139 19.60 5.04 -6.19
CA THR A 139 19.13 4.18 -7.30
C THR A 139 17.78 3.57 -6.95
N TYR A 140 16.82 3.68 -7.86
CA TYR A 140 15.46 3.19 -7.65
C TYR A 140 15.11 2.15 -8.71
N TYR A 141 14.89 0.90 -8.31
CA TYR A 141 14.48 -0.17 -9.20
C TYR A 141 12.96 -0.32 -9.20
N GLY A 142 12.34 -0.42 -10.36
CA GLY A 142 10.90 -0.67 -10.50
C GLY A 142 10.63 -1.93 -11.31
N MET A 143 9.78 -2.81 -10.79
CA MET A 143 9.32 -4.01 -11.48
C MET A 143 7.79 -4.09 -11.40
N THR A 144 7.12 -4.24 -12.54
CA THR A 144 5.66 -4.36 -12.62
C THR A 144 5.28 -5.27 -13.77
N LEU A 145 4.10 -5.89 -13.70
CA LEU A 145 3.58 -6.72 -14.78
C LEU A 145 3.49 -5.90 -16.08
N ILE A 146 4.08 -6.43 -17.15
CA ILE A 146 4.03 -5.86 -18.48
C ILE A 146 2.95 -6.60 -19.27
N ASP A 147 1.80 -5.96 -19.42
CA ASP A 147 0.75 -6.43 -20.30
C ASP A 147 0.60 -5.48 -21.49
N ASN A 148 0.98 -5.97 -22.67
CA ASN A 148 0.90 -5.20 -23.89
C ASN A 148 -0.53 -5.08 -24.44
N TYR A 149 -1.42 -6.00 -24.07
CA TYR A 149 -2.78 -6.12 -24.59
C TYR A 149 -3.78 -5.40 -23.68
N ASN A 150 -3.69 -5.60 -22.36
CA ASN A 150 -4.61 -5.03 -21.40
C ASN A 150 -4.16 -3.64 -20.93
N LYS A 151 -4.75 -2.59 -21.50
CA LYS A 151 -4.47 -1.20 -21.11
C LYS A 151 -4.96 -0.82 -19.70
N ASN A 152 -5.82 -1.64 -19.08
CA ASN A 152 -6.32 -1.39 -17.73
C ASN A 152 -5.29 -1.74 -16.65
N ILE A 153 -4.33 -2.62 -16.95
CA ILE A 153 -3.24 -2.95 -16.03
C ILE A 153 -2.25 -1.78 -16.02
N PRO A 154 -2.05 -1.12 -14.87
CA PRO A 154 -1.08 -0.05 -14.75
C PRO A 154 0.34 -0.56 -15.01
N GLY A 155 1.07 0.14 -15.88
CA GLY A 155 2.47 -0.13 -16.18
C GLY A 155 3.25 1.18 -16.36
N TRP A 156 4.41 1.10 -17.00
CA TRP A 156 5.33 2.25 -17.14
C TRP A 156 4.94 3.26 -18.23
N ARG A 157 3.85 3.01 -18.98
CA ARG A 157 3.42 3.83 -20.13
C ARG A 157 3.16 5.29 -19.77
N LYS A 158 2.71 5.57 -18.55
CA LYS A 158 2.44 6.94 -18.07
C LYS A 158 3.70 7.63 -17.51
N SER A 159 4.84 6.94 -17.49
CA SER A 159 6.04 7.34 -16.77
C SER A 159 7.17 7.80 -17.68
N ASP A 160 6.99 7.79 -19.01
CA ASP A 160 8.05 8.09 -19.99
C ASP A 160 8.82 9.39 -19.69
N ARG A 161 8.09 10.48 -19.41
CA ARG A 161 8.71 11.77 -19.07
C ARG A 161 9.47 11.71 -17.75
N PHE A 162 8.91 11.02 -16.76
CA PHE A 162 9.54 10.86 -15.45
C PHE A 162 10.83 10.04 -15.56
N LEU A 163 10.79 8.90 -16.26
CA LEU A 163 11.95 8.02 -16.47
C LEU A 163 13.06 8.72 -17.26
N LYS A 164 12.72 9.49 -18.31
CA LYS A 164 13.70 10.28 -19.07
C LYS A 164 14.42 11.32 -18.20
N ASN A 165 13.70 11.94 -17.26
CA ASN A 165 14.24 12.96 -16.37
C ASN A 165 14.99 12.39 -15.15
N ASN A 166 14.79 11.11 -14.83
CA ASN A 166 15.36 10.45 -13.66
C ASN A 166 16.09 9.18 -14.10
N LYS A 167 17.29 9.33 -14.65
CA LYS A 167 18.09 8.23 -15.22
C LYS A 167 18.52 7.16 -14.19
N HIS A 168 18.46 7.52 -12.92
CA HIS A 168 18.71 6.64 -11.77
C HIS A 168 17.51 5.77 -11.38
N VAL A 169 16.38 5.92 -12.07
CA VAL A 169 15.25 4.99 -12.02
C VAL A 169 15.44 3.91 -13.08
N ILE A 170 15.59 2.66 -12.66
CA ILE A 170 15.89 1.51 -13.51
C ILE A 170 14.69 0.57 -13.52
N ILE A 171 14.19 0.23 -14.70
CA ILE A 171 13.10 -0.74 -14.84
C ILE A 171 13.69 -2.15 -14.94
N GLU A 172 13.25 -3.03 -14.05
CA GLU A 172 13.59 -4.45 -14.01
C GLU A 172 12.38 -5.27 -14.48
N ASN A 173 12.61 -6.19 -15.41
CA ASN A 173 11.55 -6.99 -16.04
C ASN A 173 11.63 -8.47 -15.65
N GLY A 174 12.60 -8.85 -14.83
CA GLY A 174 12.84 -10.25 -14.46
C GLY A 174 13.49 -11.04 -15.59
N MET A 175 13.69 -12.34 -15.34
CA MET A 175 14.31 -13.26 -16.29
C MET A 175 13.47 -13.45 -17.55
N ASP A 176 12.15 -13.57 -17.39
CA ASP A 176 11.22 -13.82 -18.51
C ASP A 176 10.81 -12.54 -19.25
N GLY A 177 11.25 -11.37 -18.78
CA GLY A 177 10.95 -10.07 -19.36
C GLY A 177 9.50 -9.59 -19.15
N THR A 178 8.69 -10.28 -18.36
CA THR A 178 7.26 -9.96 -18.15
C THR A 178 7.00 -9.10 -16.92
N GLY A 179 7.96 -9.02 -15.99
CA GLY A 179 7.76 -8.38 -14.69
C GLY A 179 6.77 -9.10 -13.78
N ASN A 180 6.37 -10.34 -14.09
CA ASN A 180 5.44 -11.11 -13.28
C ASN A 180 6.10 -11.62 -11.99
N LEU A 181 5.70 -11.05 -10.85
CA LEU A 181 6.20 -11.41 -9.53
C LEU A 181 5.80 -12.84 -9.11
N MET A 182 4.71 -13.39 -9.67
CA MET A 182 4.25 -14.73 -9.35
C MET A 182 5.05 -15.83 -10.08
N ASN A 183 5.92 -15.47 -11.02
CA ASN A 183 6.86 -16.41 -11.64
C ASN A 183 8.08 -16.61 -10.72
N TYR A 184 8.32 -17.85 -10.29
CA TYR A 184 9.45 -18.19 -9.41
C TYR A 184 10.81 -17.97 -10.09
N GLU A 185 10.92 -18.09 -11.42
CA GLU A 185 12.18 -17.86 -12.14
C GLU A 185 12.63 -16.40 -12.01
N ASN A 186 11.67 -15.47 -12.05
CA ASN A 186 11.93 -14.05 -11.82
C ASN A 186 12.40 -13.79 -10.38
N LEU A 187 11.85 -14.51 -9.39
CA LEU A 187 12.28 -14.41 -7.99
C LEU A 187 13.74 -14.88 -7.84
N VAL A 188 14.06 -16.07 -8.38
CA VAL A 188 15.42 -16.64 -8.32
C VAL A 188 16.43 -15.73 -9.03
N TYR A 189 16.06 -15.18 -10.19
CA TYR A 189 16.88 -14.21 -10.91
C TYR A 189 17.16 -12.96 -10.08
N CYS A 190 16.10 -12.34 -9.54
CA CYS A 190 16.24 -11.12 -8.75
C CYS A 190 17.06 -11.37 -7.47
N PHE A 191 16.88 -12.52 -6.84
CA PHE A 191 17.70 -12.94 -5.72
C PHE A 191 19.19 -13.03 -6.11
N GLY A 192 19.52 -13.72 -7.21
CA GLY A 192 20.90 -13.82 -7.68
C GLY A 192 21.55 -12.47 -7.98
N LYS A 193 20.78 -11.51 -8.49
CA LYS A 193 21.27 -10.19 -8.91
C LYS A 193 21.35 -9.15 -7.79
N TYR A 194 20.41 -9.16 -6.85
CA TYR A 194 20.16 -8.05 -5.92
C TYR A 194 20.19 -8.42 -4.44
N LYS A 195 20.51 -9.68 -4.09
CA LYS A 195 20.51 -10.17 -2.69
C LYS A 195 21.24 -9.23 -1.74
N GLY A 196 20.52 -8.78 -0.71
CA GLY A 196 21.08 -7.99 0.38
C GLY A 196 21.45 -6.56 0.03
N GLN A 197 20.94 -6.01 -1.08
CA GLN A 197 21.36 -4.69 -1.58
C GLN A 197 20.36 -3.56 -1.31
N MET A 198 19.09 -3.87 -1.05
CA MET A 198 18.03 -2.85 -1.00
C MET A 198 17.82 -2.33 0.42
N ASP A 199 18.00 -1.03 0.62
CA ASP A 199 17.71 -0.35 1.90
C ASP A 199 16.19 -0.24 2.11
N ILE A 200 15.43 -0.01 1.04
CA ILE A 200 13.96 0.02 1.05
C ILE A 200 13.42 -0.94 -0.02
N VAL A 201 12.50 -1.82 0.36
CA VAL A 201 11.64 -2.51 -0.60
C VAL A 201 10.22 -2.03 -0.39
N THR A 202 9.47 -1.81 -1.46
CA THR A 202 8.05 -1.49 -1.38
C THR A 202 7.24 -2.36 -2.32
N ALA A 203 5.98 -2.60 -1.95
CA ALA A 203 5.02 -3.35 -2.71
C ALA A 203 3.64 -2.69 -2.58
N ASP A 204 3.11 -2.16 -3.69
CA ASP A 204 1.79 -1.51 -3.78
C ASP A 204 0.87 -2.22 -4.80
N GLY A 205 1.13 -3.51 -5.04
CA GLY A 205 0.38 -4.35 -5.96
C GLY A 205 -1.09 -4.49 -5.61
N GLY A 206 -1.91 -4.73 -6.63
CA GLY A 206 -3.33 -5.00 -6.48
C GLY A 206 -3.95 -5.41 -7.82
N PHE A 207 -5.06 -6.12 -7.75
CA PHE A 207 -5.81 -6.53 -8.94
C PHE A 207 -7.01 -5.62 -9.18
N ASP A 208 -7.43 -5.47 -10.44
CA ASP A 208 -8.72 -4.88 -10.77
C ASP A 208 -9.80 -5.95 -10.56
N PHE A 209 -10.66 -5.73 -9.57
CA PHE A 209 -11.56 -6.74 -9.00
C PHE A 209 -12.92 -6.85 -9.72
N SER A 210 -13.01 -6.39 -10.97
CA SER A 210 -14.29 -6.21 -11.67
C SER A 210 -14.95 -7.51 -12.20
N ILE A 211 -14.30 -8.68 -12.12
CA ILE A 211 -14.73 -9.86 -12.94
C ILE A 211 -14.91 -11.20 -12.17
N ASP A 212 -14.14 -11.51 -11.12
CA ASP A 212 -14.23 -12.85 -10.45
C ASP A 212 -13.94 -12.83 -8.94
N PHE A 213 -14.96 -12.57 -8.10
CA PHE A 213 -14.80 -12.47 -6.64
C PHE A 213 -14.21 -13.71 -5.96
N ASN A 214 -14.44 -14.92 -6.48
CA ASN A 214 -14.03 -16.16 -5.79
C ASN A 214 -12.53 -16.45 -5.94
N ASN A 215 -11.92 -16.09 -7.07
CA ASN A 215 -10.47 -16.25 -7.26
C ASN A 215 -9.64 -15.04 -6.77
N GLN A 216 -10.30 -13.93 -6.40
CA GLN A 216 -9.62 -12.69 -6.02
C GLN A 216 -8.79 -12.80 -4.76
N GLU A 217 -9.30 -13.46 -3.73
CA GLU A 217 -8.58 -13.58 -2.46
C GLU A 217 -7.35 -14.46 -2.62
N ASN A 218 -7.48 -15.57 -3.36
CA ASN A 218 -6.38 -16.46 -3.68
C ASN A 218 -5.28 -15.77 -4.49
N MET A 219 -5.67 -15.02 -5.52
CA MET A 219 -4.72 -14.23 -6.31
C MET A 219 -4.06 -13.14 -5.48
N SER A 220 -4.83 -12.44 -4.64
CA SER A 220 -4.29 -11.41 -3.74
C SER A 220 -3.32 -12.00 -2.73
N LEU A 221 -3.66 -13.13 -2.11
CA LEU A 221 -2.78 -13.83 -1.16
C LEU A 221 -1.49 -14.30 -1.84
N LYS A 222 -1.59 -14.86 -3.05
CA LYS A 222 -0.42 -15.27 -3.85
C LYS A 222 0.47 -14.09 -4.20
N LEU A 223 -0.11 -12.95 -4.59
CA LEU A 223 0.65 -11.73 -4.88
C LEU A 223 1.36 -11.19 -3.62
N ILE A 224 0.64 -11.07 -2.50
CA ILE A 224 1.22 -10.61 -1.22
C ILE A 224 2.37 -11.53 -0.80
N PHE A 225 2.20 -12.85 -0.93
CA PHE A 225 3.27 -13.81 -0.66
C PHE A 225 4.47 -13.62 -1.60
N ALA A 226 4.23 -13.44 -2.90
CA ALA A 226 5.29 -13.16 -3.86
C ALA A 226 6.04 -11.87 -3.47
N GLU A 227 5.34 -10.79 -3.16
CA GLU A 227 5.94 -9.51 -2.74
C GLU A 227 6.79 -9.68 -1.46
N ILE A 228 6.34 -10.48 -0.49
CA ILE A 228 7.14 -10.83 0.70
C ILE A 228 8.38 -11.64 0.32
N ALA A 229 8.24 -12.62 -0.58
CA ALA A 229 9.36 -13.43 -1.04
C ALA A 229 10.44 -12.58 -1.73
N TYR A 230 10.03 -11.63 -2.57
CA TYR A 230 10.94 -10.66 -3.18
C TYR A 230 11.55 -9.73 -2.14
N ALA A 231 10.80 -9.24 -1.15
CA ALA A 231 11.38 -8.46 -0.07
C ALA A 231 12.51 -9.24 0.63
N VAL A 232 12.26 -10.49 1.04
CA VAL A 232 13.29 -11.35 1.64
C VAL A 232 14.49 -11.60 0.70
N ALA A 233 14.24 -11.71 -0.61
CA ALA A 233 15.31 -11.89 -1.59
C ALA A 233 16.21 -10.65 -1.70
N LEU A 234 15.63 -9.46 -1.68
CA LEU A 234 16.28 -8.20 -2.06
C LEU A 234 16.85 -7.42 -0.87
N GLN A 235 16.23 -7.54 0.30
CA GLN A 235 16.43 -6.64 1.43
C GLN A 235 17.81 -6.77 2.06
N LYS A 236 18.46 -5.64 2.28
CA LYS A 236 19.68 -5.50 3.08
C LYS A 236 19.36 -5.62 4.57
N LYS A 237 20.30 -6.17 5.36
CA LYS A 237 20.20 -6.17 6.84
C LYS A 237 19.96 -4.75 7.36
N GLY A 238 18.99 -4.61 8.26
CA GLY A 238 18.55 -3.33 8.81
C GLY A 238 17.60 -2.53 7.89
N GLY A 239 17.30 -3.04 6.69
CA GLY A 239 16.44 -2.38 5.73
C GLY A 239 14.95 -2.35 6.12
N THR A 240 14.17 -1.62 5.34
CA THR A 240 12.73 -1.39 5.54
C THR A 240 11.92 -1.98 4.39
N PHE A 241 10.80 -2.64 4.73
CA PHE A 241 9.83 -3.12 3.76
C PHE A 241 8.45 -2.49 4.01
N ILE A 242 7.81 -1.98 2.96
CA ILE A 242 6.45 -1.41 3.00
C ILE A 242 5.56 -2.22 2.07
N LEU A 243 4.54 -2.88 2.62
CA LEU A 243 3.67 -3.79 1.88
C LEU A 243 2.22 -3.36 1.98
N LYS A 244 1.55 -3.19 0.85
CA LYS A 244 0.10 -3.02 0.82
C LYS A 244 -0.60 -4.33 1.12
N VAL A 245 -1.62 -4.24 1.97
CA VAL A 245 -2.57 -5.32 2.23
C VAL A 245 -4.00 -4.77 2.25
N PHE A 246 -4.98 -5.65 2.18
CA PHE A 246 -6.39 -5.29 2.31
C PHE A 246 -6.94 -5.78 3.65
N ASP A 247 -7.96 -6.62 3.61
CA ASP A 247 -8.53 -7.24 4.78
C ASP A 247 -7.57 -8.28 5.38
N ILE A 248 -7.50 -8.35 6.72
CA ILE A 248 -6.56 -9.19 7.47
C ILE A 248 -7.34 -10.13 8.42
N PHE A 249 -8.25 -10.90 7.84
CA PHE A 249 -9.16 -11.82 8.55
C PHE A 249 -8.83 -13.30 8.35
N SER A 250 -8.24 -13.65 7.19
CA SER A 250 -7.94 -15.03 6.80
C SER A 250 -6.66 -15.54 7.44
N LYS A 251 -6.57 -16.88 7.61
CA LYS A 251 -5.39 -17.49 8.23
C LYS A 251 -4.12 -17.31 7.39
N GLY A 252 -4.23 -17.35 6.06
CA GLY A 252 -3.11 -17.14 5.16
C GLY A 252 -2.47 -15.77 5.37
N THR A 253 -3.29 -14.71 5.47
CA THR A 253 -2.80 -13.35 5.72
C THR A 253 -2.17 -13.23 7.11
N LEU A 254 -2.75 -13.87 8.14
CA LEU A 254 -2.15 -13.89 9.49
C LEU A 254 -0.83 -14.63 9.54
N ASP A 255 -0.70 -15.74 8.82
CA ASP A 255 0.58 -16.46 8.70
C ASP A 255 1.65 -15.56 8.09
N LEU A 256 1.34 -14.83 7.01
CA LEU A 256 2.27 -13.90 6.38
C LEU A 256 2.68 -12.76 7.33
N LEU A 257 1.73 -12.17 8.06
CA LEU A 257 2.03 -11.15 9.07
C LEU A 257 2.89 -11.70 10.22
N TYR A 258 2.63 -12.94 10.64
CA TYR A 258 3.43 -13.59 11.68
C TYR A 258 4.85 -13.88 11.19
N ILE A 259 5.02 -14.35 9.95
CA ILE A 259 6.33 -14.50 9.31
C ILE A 259 7.08 -13.16 9.28
N LEU A 260 6.44 -12.07 8.84
CA LEU A 260 7.05 -10.74 8.83
C LEU A 260 7.49 -10.30 10.23
N SER A 261 6.71 -10.59 11.28
CA SER A 261 7.10 -10.27 12.67
C SER A 261 8.35 -11.02 13.15
N GLY A 262 8.63 -12.19 12.56
CA GLY A 262 9.86 -12.94 12.77
C GLY A 262 11.04 -12.40 11.96
N LEU A 263 10.78 -11.79 10.79
CA LEU A 263 11.82 -11.34 9.86
C LEU A 263 12.35 -9.92 10.13
N TYR A 264 11.59 -9.10 10.84
CA TYR A 264 11.92 -7.68 11.08
C TYR A 264 11.88 -7.34 12.56
N ASP A 265 12.66 -6.34 12.97
CA ASP A 265 12.72 -5.89 14.36
C ASP A 265 11.41 -5.26 14.83
N LYS A 266 10.76 -4.49 13.95
CA LYS A 266 9.46 -3.86 14.22
C LYS A 266 8.54 -4.01 13.04
N VAL A 267 7.27 -4.32 13.31
CA VAL A 267 6.21 -4.41 12.29
C VAL A 267 5.02 -3.58 12.74
N PHE A 268 4.57 -2.68 11.88
CA PHE A 268 3.44 -1.79 12.12
C PHE A 268 2.36 -2.01 11.06
N ILE A 269 1.09 -1.81 11.43
CA ILE A 269 -0.02 -1.73 10.50
C ILE A 269 -0.51 -0.29 10.49
N SER A 270 -0.48 0.37 9.33
CA SER A 270 -0.90 1.75 9.18
C SER A 270 -1.88 1.91 8.02
N LYS A 271 -2.87 2.79 8.21
CA LYS A 271 -3.73 3.27 7.14
C LYS A 271 -3.47 4.78 6.99
N PRO A 272 -2.64 5.21 6.02
CA PRO A 272 -2.36 6.63 5.83
C PRO A 272 -3.66 7.37 5.51
N HIS A 273 -3.75 8.62 5.95
CA HIS A 273 -4.86 9.54 5.69
C HIS A 273 -5.15 9.74 4.22
N THR A 274 -4.13 9.62 3.38
CA THR A 274 -4.25 9.67 1.91
C THR A 274 -4.76 8.36 1.27
N SER A 275 -4.94 7.29 2.05
CA SER A 275 -5.73 6.12 1.65
C SER A 275 -7.19 6.31 2.07
N ARG A 276 -8.14 6.08 1.15
CA ARG A 276 -9.57 6.34 1.39
C ARG A 276 -10.08 5.50 2.57
N ILE A 277 -10.83 6.13 3.47
CA ILE A 277 -11.31 5.47 4.69
C ILE A 277 -12.25 4.29 4.37
N ALA A 278 -13.13 4.46 3.38
CA ALA A 278 -14.08 3.43 2.96
C ALA A 278 -13.46 2.16 2.35
N ASN A 279 -12.19 2.16 1.95
CA ASN A 279 -11.54 0.98 1.38
C ASN A 279 -10.81 0.15 2.45
N SER A 280 -10.59 -1.12 2.13
CA SER A 280 -9.87 -2.03 3.03
C SER A 280 -8.35 -1.89 2.96
N GLU A 281 -7.81 -1.03 2.09
CA GLU A 281 -6.36 -0.84 1.90
C GLU A 281 -5.67 -0.34 3.17
N LYS A 282 -4.56 -0.98 3.52
CA LYS A 282 -3.67 -0.71 4.65
C LYS A 282 -2.25 -1.02 4.20
N TYR A 283 -1.27 -0.59 4.99
CA TYR A 283 0.14 -0.85 4.76
C TYR A 283 0.76 -1.50 5.99
N ILE A 284 1.56 -2.52 5.76
CA ILE A 284 2.46 -3.14 6.73
C ILE A 284 3.82 -2.47 6.57
N ILE A 285 4.35 -1.90 7.65
CA ILE A 285 5.64 -1.23 7.68
C ILE A 285 6.56 -2.07 8.54
N CYS A 286 7.54 -2.69 7.91
CA CYS A 286 8.53 -3.55 8.53
C CYS A 286 9.86 -2.80 8.60
N GLU A 287 10.41 -2.60 9.80
CA GLU A 287 11.68 -1.91 10.03
C GLU A 287 12.73 -2.87 10.61
N GLY A 288 13.97 -2.77 10.12
CA GLY A 288 15.09 -3.53 10.67
C GLY A 288 15.07 -4.98 10.24
N PHE A 289 15.25 -5.24 8.94
CA PHE A 289 15.38 -6.62 8.44
C PHE A 289 16.52 -7.35 9.15
N ARG A 290 16.21 -8.49 9.77
CA ARG A 290 17.20 -9.22 10.56
C ARG A 290 18.12 -10.04 9.66
N ASP A 291 19.25 -10.44 10.23
CA ASP A 291 20.26 -11.22 9.52
C ASP A 291 19.84 -12.68 9.44
N PHE A 292 19.58 -13.16 8.22
CA PHE A 292 19.17 -14.55 7.98
C PHE A 292 19.90 -15.14 6.79
N ASN A 293 19.98 -16.47 6.77
CA ASN A 293 20.30 -17.18 5.55
C ASN A 293 19.13 -17.13 4.57
N THR A 294 19.05 -16.06 3.79
CA THR A 294 17.99 -15.84 2.80
C THR A 294 17.95 -16.91 1.70
N GLN A 295 19.05 -17.65 1.46
CA GLN A 295 19.08 -18.76 0.50
C GLN A 295 18.02 -19.82 0.82
N TYR A 296 17.91 -20.20 2.11
CA TYR A 296 16.96 -21.21 2.55
C TYR A 296 15.52 -20.75 2.32
N PHE A 297 15.22 -19.50 2.68
CA PHE A 297 13.91 -18.91 2.45
C PHE A 297 13.55 -18.86 0.97
N ILE A 298 14.49 -18.45 0.10
CA ILE A 298 14.22 -18.36 -1.34
C ILE A 298 14.01 -19.74 -1.97
N GLN A 299 14.72 -20.78 -1.52
CA GLN A 299 14.45 -22.14 -1.97
C GLN A 299 13.02 -22.56 -1.61
N CYS A 300 12.61 -22.39 -0.35
CA CYS A 300 11.25 -22.72 0.10
C CYS A 300 10.19 -21.87 -0.64
N PHE A 301 10.40 -20.57 -0.77
CA PHE A 301 9.43 -19.68 -1.40
C PHE A 301 9.28 -19.94 -2.90
N SER A 302 10.37 -20.27 -3.59
CA SER A 302 10.33 -20.64 -5.00
C SER A 302 9.54 -21.93 -5.22
N ASP A 303 9.76 -22.94 -4.38
CA ASP A 303 8.97 -24.18 -4.39
C ASP A 303 7.48 -23.90 -4.15
N MET A 304 7.15 -23.02 -3.19
CA MET A 304 5.77 -22.63 -2.92
C MET A 304 5.11 -21.90 -4.09
N LEU A 305 5.80 -20.93 -4.71
CA LEU A 305 5.29 -20.21 -5.88
C LEU A 305 5.03 -21.13 -7.08
N GLN A 306 5.87 -22.14 -7.26
CA GLN A 306 5.77 -23.09 -8.37
C GLN A 306 4.68 -24.15 -8.14
N LYS A 307 4.61 -24.73 -6.94
CA LYS A 307 3.89 -26.00 -6.71
C LYS A 307 2.56 -25.84 -5.98
N ILE A 308 2.27 -24.68 -5.39
CA ILE A 308 1.10 -24.52 -4.52
C ILE A 308 -0.02 -23.77 -5.23
N ALA A 309 -1.18 -24.42 -5.29
CA ALA A 309 -2.45 -23.75 -5.52
C ALA A 309 -2.87 -23.06 -4.21
N PHE A 310 -2.97 -21.73 -4.26
CA PHE A 310 -3.46 -20.94 -3.14
C PHE A 310 -4.98 -21.07 -3.10
N HIS A 311 -5.51 -21.48 -1.95
CA HIS A 311 -6.94 -21.62 -1.67
C HIS A 311 -7.29 -20.79 -0.42
N ASP A 312 -8.58 -20.51 -0.23
CA ASP A 312 -9.05 -19.55 0.78
C ASP A 312 -8.62 -19.91 2.22
N ASP A 313 -8.52 -21.21 2.52
CA ASP A 313 -8.09 -21.73 3.83
C ASP A 313 -6.58 -22.03 3.92
N PHE A 314 -5.79 -21.57 2.94
CA PHE A 314 -4.37 -21.89 2.86
C PHE A 314 -3.59 -21.37 4.09
N ARG A 315 -2.74 -22.25 4.62
CA ARG A 315 -1.83 -21.98 5.74
C ARG A 315 -0.40 -22.13 5.29
N PHE A 316 0.41 -21.10 5.54
CA PHE A 316 1.86 -21.19 5.42
C PHE A 316 2.47 -21.84 6.67
N LEU A 317 1.82 -21.67 7.83
CA LEU A 317 2.33 -22.15 9.10
C LEU A 317 1.34 -23.09 9.78
N LYS A 318 1.85 -24.25 10.22
CA LYS A 318 1.10 -25.22 11.04
C LYS A 318 1.31 -24.96 12.53
N ILE A 319 1.02 -23.74 12.97
CA ILE A 319 1.19 -23.30 14.37
C ILE A 319 -0.08 -22.67 14.93
N ASN A 320 -0.17 -22.63 16.27
CA ASN A 320 -1.06 -21.74 16.97
C ASN A 320 -0.36 -20.40 17.20
N TYR A 321 -1.05 -19.30 16.94
CA TYR A 321 -0.48 -17.98 17.18
C TYR A 321 -0.46 -17.66 18.69
N PRO A 322 0.56 -16.94 19.18
CA PRO A 322 0.53 -16.36 20.51
C PRO A 322 -0.69 -15.45 20.69
N LEU A 323 -1.34 -15.51 21.85
CA LEU A 323 -2.56 -14.73 22.12
C LEU A 323 -2.34 -13.22 21.95
N ILE A 324 -1.16 -12.73 22.35
CA ILE A 324 -0.79 -11.31 22.18
C ILE A 324 -0.80 -10.88 20.71
N PHE A 325 -0.35 -11.74 19.79
CA PHE A 325 -0.37 -11.44 18.36
C PHE A 325 -1.81 -11.36 17.86
N VAL A 326 -2.64 -12.37 18.18
CA VAL A 326 -4.05 -12.40 17.77
C VAL A 326 -4.82 -11.19 18.30
N ASN A 327 -4.66 -10.87 19.58
CA ASN A 327 -5.33 -9.74 20.20
C ASN A 327 -4.95 -8.42 19.53
N LYS A 328 -3.66 -8.20 19.22
CA LYS A 328 -3.21 -6.99 18.54
C LYS A 328 -3.82 -6.83 17.15
N ILE A 329 -3.92 -7.91 16.37
CA ILE A 329 -4.56 -7.85 15.06
C ILE A 329 -6.07 -7.59 15.20
N GLN A 330 -6.74 -8.23 16.17
CA GLN A 330 -8.15 -8.00 16.43
C GLN A 330 -8.45 -6.55 16.86
N GLU A 331 -7.62 -5.96 17.72
CA GLU A 331 -7.69 -4.54 18.11
C GLU A 331 -7.58 -3.62 16.89
N ILE A 332 -6.57 -3.84 16.04
CA ILE A 332 -6.36 -3.07 14.80
C ILE A 332 -7.56 -3.21 13.87
N ASN A 333 -8.07 -4.43 13.70
CA ASN A 333 -9.26 -4.70 12.90
C ASN A 333 -10.48 -3.96 13.42
N ALA A 334 -10.73 -4.01 14.74
CA ALA A 334 -11.85 -3.29 15.34
C ALA A 334 -11.75 -1.78 15.08
N ILE A 335 -10.58 -1.17 15.30
CA ILE A 335 -10.39 0.28 15.12
C ILE A 335 -10.56 0.69 13.66
N LEU A 336 -9.92 0.00 12.73
CA LEU A 336 -9.94 0.37 11.31
C LEU A 336 -11.25 -0.01 10.64
N GLY A 337 -11.81 -1.16 10.98
CA GLY A 337 -13.08 -1.63 10.45
C GLY A 337 -14.25 -0.79 10.92
N GLN A 338 -14.28 -0.37 12.20
CA GLN A 338 -15.30 0.55 12.69
C GLN A 338 -15.27 1.89 11.94
N LYS A 339 -14.09 2.48 11.75
CA LYS A 339 -13.92 3.71 10.97
C LYS A 339 -14.39 3.55 9.52
N GLN A 340 -14.16 2.39 8.92
CA GLN A 340 -14.60 2.08 7.56
C GLN A 340 -16.13 1.99 7.48
N ILE A 341 -16.76 1.25 8.39
CA ILE A 341 -18.23 1.14 8.49
C ILE A 341 -18.85 2.52 8.67
N GLU A 342 -18.38 3.29 9.65
CA GLU A 342 -18.88 4.65 9.91
C GLU A 342 -18.75 5.55 8.69
N ASN A 343 -17.62 5.51 7.99
CA ASN A 343 -17.42 6.32 6.79
C ASN A 343 -18.38 5.93 5.66
N ILE A 344 -18.59 4.63 5.44
CA ILE A 344 -19.53 4.15 4.43
C ILE A 344 -20.96 4.54 4.79
N SER A 345 -21.42 4.21 6.01
CA SER A 345 -22.76 4.56 6.48
C SER A 345 -23.01 6.07 6.45
N ASN A 346 -22.03 6.90 6.83
CA ASN A 346 -22.14 8.35 6.72
C ASN A 346 -22.30 8.82 5.28
N THR A 347 -21.60 8.18 4.34
CA THR A 347 -21.71 8.50 2.91
C THR A 347 -23.09 8.11 2.37
N LEU A 348 -23.57 6.89 2.69
CA LEU A 348 -24.91 6.43 2.31
C LEU A 348 -26.00 7.32 2.91
N ASN A 349 -25.85 7.74 4.16
CA ASN A 349 -26.78 8.67 4.80
C ASN A 349 -26.79 10.03 4.12
N LEU A 350 -25.65 10.54 3.65
CA LEU A 350 -25.61 11.78 2.88
C LEU A 350 -26.34 11.67 1.55
N ILE A 351 -26.21 10.53 0.86
CA ILE A 351 -26.94 10.25 -0.39
C ILE A 351 -28.45 10.22 -0.11
N LYS A 352 -28.88 9.41 0.87
CA LYS A 352 -30.30 9.21 1.23
C LYS A 352 -30.96 10.50 1.73
N SER A 353 -30.25 11.32 2.50
CA SER A 353 -30.84 12.52 3.13
C SER A 353 -30.93 13.74 2.21
N SER A 354 -30.40 13.69 0.98
CA SER A 354 -30.39 14.83 0.04
C SER A 354 -30.01 16.15 0.75
N LYS A 355 -28.97 16.12 1.60
CA LYS A 355 -28.65 17.27 2.47
C LYS A 355 -28.52 18.55 1.65
N SER A 356 -29.02 19.65 2.21
CA SER A 356 -28.91 20.97 1.60
C SER A 356 -27.46 21.31 1.23
N ASP A 357 -27.29 22.04 0.13
CA ASP A 357 -25.98 22.50 -0.37
C ASP A 357 -25.12 23.15 0.74
N SER A 358 -25.77 23.84 1.69
CA SER A 358 -25.11 24.44 2.86
C SER A 358 -24.33 23.46 3.74
N SER A 359 -24.83 22.23 3.93
CA SER A 359 -24.15 21.21 4.73
C SER A 359 -22.92 20.67 3.99
N LEU A 360 -23.04 20.46 2.67
CA LEU A 360 -21.93 19.97 1.84
C LEU A 360 -20.82 21.02 1.75
N GLU A 361 -21.18 22.30 1.65
CA GLU A 361 -20.22 23.42 1.69
C GLU A 361 -19.44 23.49 3.02
N ASN A 362 -20.10 23.22 4.15
CA ASN A 362 -19.43 23.20 5.44
C ASN A 362 -18.43 22.03 5.54
N CYS A 363 -18.79 20.84 5.07
CA CYS A 363 -17.87 19.70 4.95
C CYS A 363 -16.68 20.05 4.05
N LYS A 364 -16.95 20.67 2.88
CA LYS A 364 -15.93 21.10 1.92
C LYS A 364 -14.91 22.03 2.56
N LYS A 365 -15.37 23.10 3.22
CA LYS A 365 -14.50 24.05 3.94
C LYS A 365 -13.67 23.40 5.04
N ALA A 366 -14.26 22.48 5.81
CA ALA A 366 -13.54 21.75 6.86
C ALA A 366 -12.44 20.84 6.30
N HIS A 367 -12.72 20.15 5.19
CA HIS A 367 -11.77 19.24 4.54
C HIS A 367 -10.63 19.99 3.87
N ILE A 368 -10.89 21.13 3.24
CA ILE A 368 -9.86 22.02 2.69
C ILE A 368 -8.83 22.39 3.77
N LYS A 369 -9.28 22.84 4.95
CA LYS A 369 -8.39 23.17 6.07
C LYS A 369 -7.53 21.98 6.51
N LYS A 370 -8.11 20.77 6.57
CA LYS A 370 -7.38 19.55 6.93
C LYS A 370 -6.37 19.12 5.86
N CYS A 371 -6.70 19.27 4.58
CA CYS A 371 -5.79 19.00 3.47
C CYS A 371 -4.60 19.97 3.45
N ILE A 372 -4.83 21.26 3.73
CA ILE A 372 -3.77 22.26 3.85
C ILE A 372 -2.82 21.89 5.00
N ARG A 373 -3.36 21.63 6.20
CA ARG A 373 -2.55 21.18 7.35
C ARG A 373 -1.77 19.91 7.07
N TRP A 374 -2.34 18.99 6.30
CA TRP A 374 -1.64 17.78 5.88
C TRP A 374 -0.46 18.14 4.95
N CYS A 375 -0.66 19.03 3.97
CA CYS A 375 0.43 19.47 3.09
C CYS A 375 1.52 20.21 3.87
N GLU A 376 1.15 21.07 4.83
CA GLU A 376 2.07 21.76 5.73
C GLU A 376 2.90 20.77 6.55
N LYS A 377 2.22 19.81 7.21
CA LYS A 377 2.88 18.78 8.05
C LYS A 377 3.92 17.97 7.26
N TYR A 378 3.64 17.67 5.99
CA TYR A 378 4.52 16.86 5.14
C TYR A 378 5.34 17.70 4.14
N GLU A 379 5.37 19.02 4.31
CA GLU A 379 6.18 19.98 3.53
C GLU A 379 5.97 19.88 2.01
N LEU A 380 4.71 19.74 1.61
CA LEU A 380 4.32 19.73 0.20
C LEU A 380 3.72 21.09 -0.21
N PRO A 381 3.98 21.56 -1.44
CA PRO A 381 3.44 22.85 -1.89
C PRO A 381 1.92 22.77 -2.04
N TYR A 382 1.22 23.79 -1.54
CA TYR A 382 -0.24 23.86 -1.52
C TYR A 382 -0.76 25.24 -1.93
N LYS A 383 -2.04 25.30 -2.29
CA LYS A 383 -2.76 26.56 -2.59
C LYS A 383 -3.40 27.13 -1.33
N ASN A 384 -3.28 28.44 -1.12
CA ASN A 384 -3.97 29.09 -0.01
C ASN A 384 -5.47 29.21 -0.27
N ILE A 385 -6.26 29.27 0.81
CA ILE A 385 -7.72 29.38 0.74
C ILE A 385 -8.15 30.63 -0.04
N ASN A 386 -7.39 31.72 0.06
CA ASN A 386 -7.66 32.98 -0.63
C ASN A 386 -7.46 32.87 -2.16
N ASP A 387 -6.57 32.00 -2.62
CA ASP A 387 -6.30 31.75 -4.05
C ASP A 387 -7.40 30.89 -4.70
N LEU A 388 -8.21 30.20 -3.88
CA LEU A 388 -9.33 29.37 -4.36
C LEU A 388 -10.58 30.20 -4.64
N GLN A 389 -10.76 31.35 -3.97
CA GLN A 389 -11.94 32.22 -4.12
C GLN A 389 -11.86 33.16 -5.33
N THR A 390 -10.67 33.48 -5.81
CA THR A 390 -10.43 34.46 -6.88
C THR A 390 -10.79 33.97 -8.30
N ASN A 391 -11.05 32.67 -8.49
CA ASN A 391 -11.30 32.10 -9.82
C ASN A 391 -12.78 32.06 -10.25
N ILE A 392 -13.73 32.54 -9.43
CA ILE A 392 -15.16 32.51 -9.76
C ILE A 392 -15.57 33.72 -10.64
N PHE A 393 -14.84 34.84 -10.58
CA PHE A 393 -15.22 36.09 -11.26
C PHE A 393 -14.56 36.35 -12.62
N LEU A 394 -13.66 35.48 -13.09
CA LEU A 394 -12.96 35.65 -14.39
C LEU A 394 -13.53 34.77 -15.52
N LYS A 395 -14.71 34.17 -15.33
CA LYS A 395 -15.49 33.55 -16.41
C LYS A 395 -16.82 34.27 -16.56
N LYS A 396 -16.79 35.41 -17.25
CA LYS A 396 -17.95 35.94 -17.98
C LYS A 396 -17.56 36.11 -19.43
#